data_AF-A0A2E2I8X9-F1
#
_entry.id   AF-A0A2E2I8X9-F1
#
_cell.length_a   1.000
_cell.length_b   1.000
_cell.length_c   1.000
_cell.angle_alpha   90.00
_cell.angle_beta   90.00
_cell.angle_gamma   90.00
#
_symmetry.space_group_name_H-M   'P 1'
#
loop_
_entity.id
_entity.type
_entity.pdbx_description
1 polymer ?
#
loop_
_entity_poly.entity_id
_entity_poly.type
_entity_poly.pdbx_seq_one_letter_code
_entity_poly.pdbx_strand_id
1 'polypeptide(L)'
;MRKGERDERLSEIRDSPTVELLNAEEDEEGMIDKETLVELNSQLTNVENELRRLKPEYQAAKEVGDRAQLRELRPSLESLMAERKMIKAVISGDAELDELLSMGEDDEEELDAEIDDSEEYEAEYEAEYDEEEESDDIFLDFVAIVDSLLGSNLPEDKIEEFTESEGFDVYRSVGSSPEDADEDMRKEFFLVVDALLGGMPDEAVSSFVESEEFETYRAIGAMYS
;
A
#
# COMPACT_ATOMS: atom_id res chain seq x y z
N MET A 1 -38.37 -48.56 49.82
CA MET A 1 -37.15 -48.41 49.00
C MET A 1 -37.42 -47.51 47.78
N ARG A 2 -37.58 -46.18 47.93
CA ARG A 2 -37.70 -45.24 46.80
C ARG A 2 -37.28 -43.81 47.18
N LYS A 3 -36.23 -43.69 47.98
CA LYS A 3 -35.69 -42.36 48.36
C LYS A 3 -34.17 -42.25 48.29
N GLY A 4 -33.46 -43.35 47.97
CA GLY A 4 -32.00 -43.32 47.75
C GLY A 4 -31.62 -43.10 46.28
N GLU A 5 -32.44 -43.58 45.33
CA GLU A 5 -32.07 -43.57 43.90
C GLU A 5 -32.22 -42.21 43.18
N ARG A 6 -32.78 -41.18 43.83
CA ARG A 6 -32.93 -39.85 43.23
C ARG A 6 -31.78 -38.88 43.55
N ASP A 7 -31.09 -39.06 44.68
CA ASP A 7 -29.93 -38.23 45.05
C ASP A 7 -28.64 -38.66 44.34
N GLU A 8 -28.55 -39.93 43.95
CA GLU A 8 -27.37 -40.46 43.24
C GLU A 8 -27.26 -39.87 41.82
N ARG A 9 -28.38 -39.61 41.15
CA ARG A 9 -28.42 -38.96 39.83
C ARG A 9 -28.12 -37.46 39.82
N LEU A 10 -28.19 -36.80 40.98
CA LEU A 10 -27.81 -35.38 41.11
C LEU A 10 -26.33 -35.20 41.45
N SER A 11 -25.71 -36.23 42.02
CA SER A 11 -24.28 -36.24 42.35
C SER A 11 -23.40 -36.48 41.11
N GLU A 12 -23.89 -37.28 40.15
CA GLU A 12 -23.12 -37.66 38.95
C GLU A 12 -23.03 -36.55 37.88
N ILE A 13 -23.82 -35.47 37.99
CA ILE A 13 -23.77 -34.34 37.05
C ILE A 13 -22.73 -33.28 37.50
N ARG A 14 -22.19 -33.39 38.73
CA ARG A 14 -21.27 -32.38 39.31
C ARG A 14 -19.80 -32.57 38.98
N ASP A 15 -19.41 -33.72 38.45
CA ASP A 15 -18.04 -34.00 38.00
C ASP A 15 -17.91 -33.99 36.47
N SER A 16 -18.83 -33.32 35.77
CA SER A 16 -18.57 -32.94 34.38
C SER A 16 -17.56 -31.79 34.40
N PRO A 17 -16.42 -31.89 33.69
CA PRO A 17 -15.48 -30.80 33.58
C PRO A 17 -16.26 -29.62 33.02
N THR A 18 -16.39 -28.57 33.83
CA THR A 18 -16.97 -27.32 33.39
C THR A 18 -15.98 -26.82 32.35
N VAL A 19 -16.35 -26.94 31.07
CA VAL A 19 -15.70 -26.17 30.02
C VAL A 19 -16.05 -24.75 30.39
N GLU A 20 -15.14 -24.10 31.13
CA GLU A 20 -15.03 -22.66 31.05
C GLU A 20 -14.99 -22.38 29.56
N LEU A 21 -16.06 -21.78 29.06
CA LEU A 21 -15.94 -20.98 27.86
C LEU A 21 -14.88 -19.97 28.28
N LEU A 22 -13.61 -20.31 28.00
CA LEU A 22 -12.65 -19.32 27.62
C LEU A 22 -13.46 -18.46 26.67
N ASN A 23 -13.80 -17.25 27.13
CA ASN A 23 -13.84 -16.18 26.18
C ASN A 23 -12.51 -16.33 25.45
N ALA A 24 -12.55 -17.01 24.31
CA ALA A 24 -11.96 -16.42 23.14
C ALA A 24 -12.56 -15.01 23.15
N GLU A 25 -11.90 -14.13 23.90
CA GLU A 25 -11.37 -12.95 23.27
C GLU A 25 -10.87 -13.49 21.93
N GLU A 26 -11.77 -13.43 20.94
CA GLU A 26 -11.42 -13.19 19.56
C GLU A 26 -10.64 -11.86 19.57
N ASP A 27 -9.51 -11.86 20.27
CA ASP A 27 -8.34 -11.18 19.78
C ASP A 27 -8.08 -11.98 18.51
N GLU A 28 -8.52 -11.41 17.40
CA GLU A 28 -7.81 -11.50 16.13
C GLU A 28 -6.34 -11.12 16.38
N GLU A 29 -5.64 -11.92 17.18
CA GLU A 29 -4.21 -11.94 17.26
C GLU A 29 -3.84 -12.58 15.93
N GLY A 30 -3.69 -11.72 14.91
CA GLY A 30 -3.08 -12.11 13.65
C GLY A 30 -1.88 -12.99 13.97
N MET A 31 -1.66 -14.05 13.19
CA MET A 31 -0.69 -15.13 13.45
C MET A 31 0.77 -14.67 13.67
N ILE A 32 1.02 -13.37 13.68
CA ILE A 32 2.30 -12.66 13.71
C ILE A 32 2.19 -11.59 14.79
N ASP A 33 3.12 -11.59 15.74
CA ASP A 33 3.17 -10.58 16.78
C ASP A 33 3.44 -9.17 16.20
N LYS A 34 3.01 -8.13 16.91
CA LYS A 34 3.13 -6.75 16.42
C LYS A 34 4.59 -6.33 16.15
N GLU A 35 5.56 -6.90 16.86
CA GLU A 35 6.98 -6.58 16.68
C GLU A 35 7.51 -7.20 15.38
N THR A 36 7.19 -8.47 15.10
CA THR A 36 7.51 -9.13 13.83
C THR A 36 6.78 -8.51 12.64
N LEU A 37 5.54 -8.04 12.80
CA LEU A 37 4.84 -7.31 11.75
C LEU A 37 5.57 -6.00 11.37
N VAL A 38 6.08 -5.26 12.35
CA VAL A 38 6.87 -4.03 12.09
C VAL A 38 8.19 -4.37 11.39
N GLU A 39 8.86 -5.45 11.79
CA GLU A 39 10.08 -5.91 11.15
C GLU A 39 9.85 -6.34 9.70
N LEU A 40 8.80 -7.13 9.43
CA LEU A 40 8.41 -7.54 8.09
C LEU A 40 8.05 -6.35 7.19
N ASN A 41 7.32 -5.35 7.71
CA ASN A 41 7.04 -4.12 6.95
C ASN A 41 8.32 -3.33 6.63
N SER A 42 9.28 -3.28 7.57
CA SER A 42 10.58 -2.67 7.31
C SER A 42 11.37 -3.44 6.26
N GLN A 43 11.32 -4.78 6.26
CA GLN A 43 11.97 -5.61 5.24
C GLN A 43 11.31 -5.42 3.87
N LEU A 44 9.97 -5.43 3.81
CA LEU A 44 9.20 -5.14 2.60
C LEU A 44 9.61 -3.80 1.98
N THR A 45 9.69 -2.75 2.81
CA THR A 45 10.11 -1.41 2.37
C THR A 45 11.51 -1.42 1.76
N ASN A 46 12.46 -2.17 2.34
CA ASN A 46 13.83 -2.26 1.81
C ASN A 46 13.86 -2.98 0.47
N VAL A 47 13.15 -4.10 0.35
CA VAL A 47 13.01 -4.88 -0.89
C VAL A 47 12.39 -4.02 -2.00
N GLU A 48 11.33 -3.27 -1.69
CA GLU A 48 10.65 -2.38 -2.65
C GLU A 48 11.55 -1.23 -3.12
N ASN A 49 12.33 -0.63 -2.21
CA ASN A 49 13.31 0.39 -2.58
C ASN A 49 14.40 -0.16 -3.52
N GLU A 50 14.85 -1.39 -3.28
CA GLU A 50 15.85 -2.04 -4.13
C GLU A 50 15.28 -2.39 -5.50
N LEU A 51 14.06 -2.94 -5.55
CA LEU A 51 13.32 -3.17 -6.80
C LEU A 51 13.15 -1.86 -7.59
N ARG A 52 12.78 -0.75 -6.92
CA ARG A 52 12.64 0.56 -7.56
C ARG A 52 13.96 1.08 -8.14
N ARG A 53 15.10 0.71 -7.55
CA ARG A 53 16.43 1.05 -8.09
C ARG A 53 16.81 0.16 -9.28
N LEU A 54 16.62 -1.15 -9.17
CA LEU A 54 17.10 -2.13 -10.15
C LEU A 54 16.20 -2.24 -11.39
N LYS A 55 14.89 -2.02 -11.26
CA LYS A 55 13.94 -2.01 -12.39
C LYS A 55 14.35 -1.05 -13.52
N PRO A 56 14.60 0.25 -13.27
CA PRO A 56 15.00 1.17 -14.33
C PRO A 56 16.39 0.83 -14.91
N GLU A 57 17.32 0.30 -14.09
CA GLU A 57 18.61 -0.18 -14.58
C GLU A 57 18.47 -1.38 -15.53
N TYR A 58 17.55 -2.30 -15.23
CA TYR A 58 17.22 -3.43 -16.09
C TYR A 58 16.61 -2.98 -17.42
N GLN A 59 15.69 -2.02 -17.39
CA GLN A 59 15.11 -1.45 -18.63
C GLN A 59 16.17 -0.76 -19.49
N ALA A 60 17.03 0.07 -18.88
CA ALA A 60 18.12 0.72 -19.61
C ALA A 60 19.08 -0.31 -20.24
N ALA A 61 19.40 -1.39 -19.51
CA ALA A 61 20.19 -2.50 -20.04
C ALA A 61 19.46 -3.23 -21.19
N LYS A 62 18.14 -3.41 -21.10
CA LYS A 62 17.30 -4.00 -22.15
C LYS A 62 17.28 -3.14 -23.41
N GLU A 63 17.09 -1.83 -23.26
CA GLU A 63 17.06 -0.87 -24.37
C GLU A 63 18.37 -0.79 -25.15
N VAL A 64 19.50 -0.83 -24.42
CA VAL A 64 20.85 -0.76 -25.02
C VAL A 64 21.33 -2.15 -25.46
N GLY A 65 20.62 -3.22 -25.07
CA GLY A 65 20.97 -4.60 -25.38
C GLY A 65 22.21 -5.09 -24.61
N ASP A 66 22.46 -4.58 -23.41
CA ASP A 66 23.57 -4.98 -22.56
C ASP A 66 23.29 -6.35 -21.92
N ARG A 67 23.62 -7.40 -22.67
CA ARG A 67 23.43 -8.80 -22.24
C ARG A 67 24.23 -9.17 -20.99
N ALA A 68 25.33 -8.47 -20.68
CA ALA A 68 26.11 -8.74 -19.48
C ALA A 68 25.38 -8.22 -18.25
N GLN A 69 24.91 -6.98 -18.31
CA GLN A 69 24.15 -6.37 -17.23
C GLN A 69 22.77 -7.04 -17.04
N LEU A 70 22.08 -7.42 -18.12
CA LEU A 70 20.81 -8.16 -18.02
C LEU A 70 20.97 -9.52 -17.30
N ARG A 71 22.07 -10.22 -17.54
CA ARG A 71 22.35 -11.52 -16.89
C ARG A 71 22.62 -11.37 -15.39
N GLU A 72 23.17 -10.24 -14.98
CA GLU A 72 23.41 -9.92 -13.57
C GLU A 72 22.12 -9.46 -12.87
N LEU A 73 21.32 -8.62 -13.52
CA LEU A 73 20.13 -8.03 -12.92
C LEU A 73 18.93 -8.99 -12.82
N ARG A 74 18.77 -9.93 -13.77
CA ARG A 74 17.65 -10.89 -13.78
C ARG A 74 17.50 -11.68 -12.47
N PRO A 75 18.51 -12.46 -12.03
CA PRO A 75 18.37 -13.26 -10.82
C PRO A 75 18.14 -12.41 -9.56
N SER A 76 18.73 -11.21 -9.49
CA SER A 76 18.51 -10.29 -8.38
C SER A 76 17.07 -9.76 -8.34
N LEU A 77 16.51 -9.37 -9.49
CA LEU A 77 15.12 -8.90 -9.56
C LEU A 77 14.13 -10.01 -9.22
N GLU A 78 14.34 -11.22 -9.73
CA GLU A 78 13.49 -12.39 -9.46
C GLU A 78 13.48 -12.74 -7.97
N SER A 79 14.66 -12.81 -7.35
CA SER A 79 14.80 -13.06 -5.92
C SER A 79 14.06 -12.00 -5.08
N LEU A 80 14.26 -10.72 -5.38
CA LEU A 80 13.61 -9.62 -4.65
C LEU A 80 12.08 -9.60 -4.86
N MET A 81 11.58 -9.96 -6.04
CA MET A 81 10.14 -10.05 -6.30
C MET A 81 9.50 -11.22 -5.55
N ALA A 82 10.16 -12.39 -5.54
CA ALA A 82 9.73 -13.54 -4.76
C ALA A 82 9.68 -13.19 -3.27
N GLU A 83 10.71 -12.51 -2.76
CA GLU A 83 10.77 -12.02 -1.38
C GLU A 83 9.63 -11.02 -1.08
N ARG A 84 9.43 -10.00 -1.92
CA ARG A 84 8.31 -9.04 -1.78
C ARG A 84 6.97 -9.76 -1.68
N LYS A 85 6.71 -10.70 -2.60
CA LYS A 85 5.45 -11.43 -2.67
C LYS A 85 5.21 -12.25 -1.42
N MET A 86 6.24 -12.95 -0.93
CA MET A 86 6.12 -13.73 0.30
C MET A 86 5.92 -12.86 1.53
N ILE A 87 6.70 -11.79 1.68
CA ILE A 87 6.55 -10.87 2.82
C ILE A 87 5.14 -10.26 2.81
N LYS A 88 4.64 -9.84 1.63
CA LYS A 88 3.27 -9.32 1.47
C LYS A 88 2.23 -10.38 1.85
N ALA A 89 2.37 -11.62 1.36
CA ALA A 89 1.47 -12.73 1.69
C ALA A 89 1.43 -13.04 3.20
N VAL A 90 2.59 -13.07 3.85
CA VAL A 90 2.75 -13.28 5.29
C VAL A 90 2.11 -12.13 6.08
N ILE A 91 2.36 -10.86 5.69
CA ILE A 91 1.75 -9.69 6.33
C ILE A 91 0.22 -9.70 6.18
N SER A 92 -0.30 -10.10 5.01
CA SER A 92 -1.76 -10.20 4.77
C SER A 92 -2.42 -11.39 5.47
N GLY A 93 -1.64 -12.32 6.04
CA GLY A 93 -2.16 -13.56 6.64
C GLY A 93 -2.57 -14.62 5.62
N ASP A 94 -2.21 -14.44 4.35
CA ASP A 94 -2.47 -15.38 3.25
C ASP A 94 -1.43 -16.51 3.18
N ALA A 95 -0.26 -16.32 3.83
CA ALA A 95 0.79 -17.32 3.98
C ALA A 95 1.27 -17.43 5.43
N GLU A 96 1.70 -18.63 5.84
CA GLU A 96 2.25 -18.85 7.17
C GLU A 96 3.74 -18.44 7.23
N LEU A 97 4.18 -17.91 8.36
CA LEU A 97 5.59 -17.53 8.59
C LEU A 97 6.57 -18.72 8.43
N ASP A 98 6.10 -19.95 8.60
CA ASP A 98 6.87 -21.19 8.41
C ASP A 98 7.21 -21.43 6.93
N GLU A 99 6.35 -20.99 6.00
CA GLU A 99 6.57 -21.08 4.56
C GLU A 99 7.69 -20.12 4.09
N LEU A 100 7.76 -18.93 4.70
CA LEU A 100 8.84 -17.96 4.48
C LEU A 100 10.22 -18.52 4.91
N LEU A 101 10.26 -19.25 6.02
CA LEU A 101 11.49 -19.84 6.55
C LEU A 101 11.94 -21.07 5.75
N SER A 102 11.00 -21.85 5.22
CA SER A 102 11.31 -23.07 4.45
C SER A 102 11.91 -22.77 3.07
N MET A 103 11.53 -21.66 2.42
CA MET A 103 12.06 -21.32 1.09
C MET A 103 13.46 -20.69 1.12
N GLY A 104 13.86 -20.07 2.23
CA GLY A 104 15.21 -19.55 2.41
C GLY A 104 16.30 -20.62 2.53
N GLU A 105 15.93 -21.89 2.72
CA GLU A 105 16.87 -23.02 2.89
C GLU A 105 17.04 -23.90 1.63
N ASP A 106 16.13 -23.83 0.64
CA ASP A 106 16.12 -24.74 -0.53
C ASP A 106 16.63 -24.11 -1.86
N ASP A 107 16.83 -22.79 -1.94
CA ASP A 107 17.33 -22.09 -3.15
C ASP A 107 18.87 -22.03 -3.26
N GLU A 108 19.61 -22.81 -2.46
CA GLU A 108 21.06 -23.01 -2.63
C GLU A 108 21.40 -24.21 -3.55
N GLU A 109 20.41 -24.94 -4.10
CA GLU A 109 20.66 -26.03 -5.06
C GLU A 109 20.91 -25.51 -6.48
N GLU A 110 22.20 -25.20 -6.73
CA GLU A 110 22.89 -25.37 -8.01
C GLU A 110 22.22 -24.73 -9.25
N LEU A 111 22.30 -23.41 -9.34
CA LEU A 111 22.03 -22.63 -10.55
C LEU A 111 23.15 -22.86 -11.60
N ASP A 112 23.33 -24.10 -12.06
CA ASP A 112 24.10 -24.43 -13.26
C ASP A 112 23.23 -24.17 -14.50
N ALA A 113 22.86 -22.90 -14.70
CA ALA A 113 22.17 -22.47 -15.90
C ALA A 113 23.17 -22.45 -17.07
N GLU A 114 23.20 -23.55 -17.84
CA GLU A 114 23.52 -23.49 -19.27
C GLU A 114 22.65 -22.37 -19.87
N ILE A 115 23.28 -21.24 -20.17
CA ILE A 115 22.65 -20.06 -20.73
C ILE A 115 22.25 -20.39 -22.16
N ASP A 116 21.07 -21.00 -22.34
CA ASP A 116 20.44 -21.16 -23.64
C ASP A 116 19.90 -19.80 -24.07
N ASP A 117 20.47 -19.30 -25.15
CA ASP A 117 20.17 -18.02 -25.80
C ASP A 117 18.84 -18.11 -26.57
N SER A 118 17.81 -18.74 -25.98
CA SER A 118 16.48 -18.85 -26.58
C SER A 118 15.56 -17.80 -25.97
N GLU A 119 15.08 -16.93 -26.87
CA GLU A 119 14.13 -15.83 -26.70
C GLU A 119 12.77 -16.26 -26.09
N GLU A 120 12.66 -17.47 -25.56
CA GLU A 120 11.46 -18.08 -25.00
C GLU A 120 11.26 -17.74 -23.51
N TYR A 121 12.32 -17.34 -22.80
CA TYR A 121 12.27 -16.87 -21.40
C TYR A 121 11.90 -15.39 -21.23
N GLU A 122 11.77 -14.63 -22.33
CA GLU A 122 11.44 -13.20 -22.28
C GLU A 122 9.95 -12.93 -22.04
N ALA A 123 9.08 -13.94 -22.24
CA ALA A 123 7.63 -13.80 -22.13
C ALA A 123 7.09 -13.87 -20.69
N GLU A 124 7.81 -14.50 -19.76
CA GLU A 124 7.37 -14.62 -18.35
C GLU A 124 7.66 -13.34 -17.56
N TYR A 125 8.62 -12.53 -18.02
CA TYR A 125 8.99 -11.22 -17.47
C TYR A 125 8.06 -10.07 -17.90
N GLU A 126 7.13 -10.31 -18.83
CA GLU A 126 6.21 -9.30 -19.34
C GLU A 126 4.86 -9.30 -18.57
N ALA A 127 4.60 -10.30 -17.72
CA ALA A 127 3.28 -10.57 -17.14
C ALA A 127 3.03 -10.01 -15.73
N GLU A 128 4.03 -9.42 -15.06
CA GLU A 128 3.86 -8.78 -13.75
C GLU A 128 4.44 -7.34 -13.77
N TYR A 129 4.15 -6.62 -14.86
CA TYR A 129 3.93 -5.17 -14.73
C TYR A 129 2.56 -5.00 -14.10
N ASP A 130 2.45 -5.32 -12.82
CA ASP A 130 1.42 -4.67 -12.04
C ASP A 130 1.80 -3.18 -12.05
N GLU A 131 0.93 -2.37 -12.64
CA GLU A 131 0.93 -0.90 -12.59
C GLU A 131 0.75 -0.40 -11.13
N GLU A 132 1.30 -1.10 -10.13
CA GLU A 132 1.57 -0.53 -8.81
C GLU A 132 2.84 0.32 -8.91
N GLU A 133 2.81 1.33 -9.79
CA GLU A 133 3.70 2.49 -9.72
C GLU A 133 3.23 3.39 -8.57
N GLU A 134 3.45 2.96 -7.33
CA GLU A 134 3.68 3.96 -6.30
C GLU A 134 5.03 4.59 -6.61
N SER A 135 5.02 5.77 -7.24
CA SER A 135 5.89 6.91 -6.86
C SER A 135 6.06 8.06 -7.87
N ASP A 136 5.11 8.29 -8.76
CA ASP A 136 4.91 9.62 -9.37
C ASP A 136 3.41 9.89 -9.53
N ASP A 137 2.61 9.50 -8.52
CA ASP A 137 1.21 9.89 -8.49
C ASP A 137 1.14 11.39 -8.22
N ILE A 138 1.14 12.14 -9.32
CA ILE A 138 1.02 13.60 -9.39
C ILE A 138 -0.18 14.13 -8.60
N PHE A 139 -1.15 13.26 -8.27
CA PHE A 139 -2.25 13.58 -7.36
C PHE A 139 -1.80 13.77 -5.91
N LEU A 140 -0.86 12.95 -5.41
CA LEU A 140 -0.32 13.08 -4.04
C LEU A 140 0.41 14.43 -3.87
N ASP A 141 1.22 14.80 -4.87
CA ASP A 141 1.88 16.11 -4.91
C ASP A 141 0.86 17.25 -4.95
N PHE A 142 -0.20 17.09 -5.73
CA PHE A 142 -1.29 18.06 -5.79
C PHE A 142 -2.01 18.22 -4.45
N VAL A 143 -2.32 17.14 -3.74
CA VAL A 143 -2.96 17.22 -2.41
C VAL A 143 -2.06 17.96 -1.42
N ALA A 144 -0.74 17.70 -1.43
CA ALA A 144 0.21 18.40 -0.58
C ALA A 144 0.31 19.91 -0.92
N ILE A 145 0.31 20.25 -2.21
CA ILE A 145 0.28 21.64 -2.68
C ILE A 145 -0.99 22.35 -2.22
N VAL A 146 -2.15 21.70 -2.38
CA VAL A 146 -3.44 22.25 -1.95
C VAL A 146 -3.46 22.48 -0.45
N ASP A 147 -3.01 21.51 0.36
CA ASP A 147 -2.99 21.67 1.82
C ASP A 147 -2.09 22.83 2.25
N SER A 148 -0.91 22.98 1.62
CA SER A 148 -0.02 24.11 1.85
C SER A 148 -0.66 25.46 1.46
N LEU A 149 -1.36 25.49 0.32
CA LEU A 149 -2.03 26.68 -0.20
C LEU A 149 -3.17 27.11 0.73
N LEU A 150 -4.01 26.18 1.16
CA LEU A 150 -5.13 26.43 2.07
C LEU A 150 -4.66 26.77 3.48
N GLY A 151 -3.60 26.13 3.96
CA GLY A 151 -3.04 26.38 5.29
C GLY A 151 -2.31 27.74 5.42
N SER A 152 -1.75 28.26 4.33
CA SER A 152 -0.89 29.45 4.37
C SER A 152 -1.54 30.73 3.83
N ASN A 153 -2.50 30.62 2.91
CA ASN A 153 -2.98 31.77 2.13
C ASN A 153 -4.49 32.04 2.22
N LEU A 154 -5.26 31.22 2.94
CA LEU A 154 -6.69 31.43 3.07
C LEU A 154 -7.05 32.34 4.28
N PRO A 155 -7.93 33.35 4.10
CA PRO A 155 -8.53 34.07 5.22
C PRO A 155 -9.40 33.14 6.08
N GLU A 156 -9.41 33.32 7.41
CA GLU A 156 -10.25 32.53 8.33
C GLU A 156 -11.73 32.54 7.92
N ASP A 157 -12.26 33.67 7.45
CA ASP A 157 -13.65 33.81 6.99
C ASP A 157 -13.99 32.87 5.81
N LYS A 158 -13.01 32.55 4.97
CA LYS A 158 -13.17 31.65 3.81
C LYS A 158 -12.97 30.18 4.18
N ILE A 159 -12.12 29.91 5.16
CA ILE A 159 -11.98 28.57 5.74
C ILE A 159 -13.30 28.19 6.41
N GLU A 160 -13.90 29.11 7.19
CA GLU A 160 -15.18 28.87 7.85
C GLU A 160 -16.30 28.57 6.83
N GLU A 161 -16.43 29.41 5.79
CA GLU A 161 -17.39 29.19 4.68
C GLU A 161 -17.18 27.84 3.97
N PHE A 162 -15.91 27.44 3.77
CA PHE A 162 -15.57 26.16 3.15
C PHE A 162 -15.88 24.97 4.07
N THR A 163 -15.55 25.06 5.36
CA THR A 163 -15.80 23.98 6.34
C THR A 163 -17.29 23.71 6.57
N GLU A 164 -18.16 24.68 6.27
CA GLU A 164 -19.62 24.53 6.29
C GLU A 164 -20.18 23.98 4.97
N SER A 165 -19.35 23.86 3.92
CA SER A 165 -19.76 23.38 2.61
C SER A 165 -19.77 21.86 2.50
N GLU A 166 -20.61 21.33 1.61
CA GLU A 166 -20.68 19.88 1.32
C GLU A 166 -19.36 19.32 0.73
N GLY A 167 -18.51 20.17 0.16
CA GLY A 167 -17.20 19.77 -0.38
C GLY A 167 -16.14 19.50 0.68
N PHE A 168 -16.35 19.95 1.92
CA PHE A 168 -15.37 19.77 2.99
C PHE A 168 -15.18 18.30 3.39
N ASP A 169 -16.24 17.49 3.33
CA ASP A 169 -16.16 16.07 3.66
C ASP A 169 -15.24 15.31 2.68
N VAL A 170 -15.34 15.63 1.38
CA VAL A 170 -14.46 15.09 0.34
C VAL A 170 -13.03 15.58 0.54
N TYR A 171 -12.84 16.88 0.79
CA TYR A 171 -11.53 17.45 1.08
C TYR A 171 -10.83 16.75 2.24
N ARG A 172 -11.55 16.52 3.34
CA ARG A 172 -11.02 15.85 4.52
C ARG A 172 -10.71 14.38 4.28
N SER A 173 -11.60 13.66 3.59
CA SER A 173 -11.42 12.24 3.31
C SER A 173 -10.20 12.01 2.43
N VAL A 174 -10.12 12.72 1.30
CA VAL A 174 -9.02 12.59 0.33
C VAL A 174 -7.74 13.21 0.87
N GLY A 175 -7.82 14.34 1.59
CA GLY A 175 -6.65 14.99 2.18
C GLY A 175 -6.01 14.19 3.32
N SER A 176 -6.74 13.28 3.97
CA SER A 176 -6.17 12.41 5.03
C SER A 176 -5.55 11.14 4.47
N SER A 177 -6.08 10.62 3.37
CA SER A 177 -5.62 9.39 2.70
C SER A 177 -5.75 9.55 1.18
N PRO A 178 -4.85 10.32 0.53
CA PRO A 178 -4.94 10.59 -0.90
C PRO A 178 -4.54 9.38 -1.75
N GLU A 179 -3.78 8.46 -1.18
CA GLU A 179 -3.40 7.16 -1.78
C GLU A 179 -4.59 6.21 -1.92
N ASP A 180 -5.49 6.18 -0.94
CA ASP A 180 -6.69 5.33 -0.93
C ASP A 180 -7.86 5.91 -1.76
N ALA A 181 -7.74 7.14 -2.25
CA ALA A 181 -8.81 7.81 -3.00
C ALA A 181 -8.94 7.22 -4.41
N ASP A 182 -10.15 6.80 -4.77
CA ASP A 182 -10.45 6.34 -6.13
C ASP A 182 -10.54 7.51 -7.13
N GLU A 183 -10.58 7.20 -8.43
CA GLU A 183 -10.57 8.20 -9.49
C GLU A 183 -11.76 9.18 -9.41
N ASP A 184 -12.92 8.70 -8.96
CA ASP A 184 -14.12 9.51 -8.75
C ASP A 184 -13.95 10.48 -7.57
N MET A 185 -13.42 10.02 -6.43
CA MET A 185 -13.12 10.88 -5.27
C MET A 185 -12.03 11.90 -5.57
N ARG A 186 -11.00 11.52 -6.33
CA ARG A 186 -9.92 12.42 -6.78
C ARG A 186 -10.47 13.54 -7.66
N LYS A 187 -11.40 13.22 -8.56
CA LYS A 187 -12.10 14.18 -9.40
C LYS A 187 -12.97 15.12 -8.59
N GLU A 188 -13.75 14.60 -7.64
CA GLU A 188 -14.57 15.42 -6.74
C GLU A 188 -13.70 16.37 -5.91
N PHE A 189 -12.59 15.88 -5.37
CA PHE A 189 -11.62 16.70 -4.64
C PHE A 189 -11.09 17.84 -5.50
N PHE A 190 -10.70 17.57 -6.75
CA PHE A 190 -10.25 18.62 -7.68
C PHE A 190 -11.33 19.69 -7.90
N LEU A 191 -12.59 19.31 -8.12
CA LEU A 191 -13.69 20.27 -8.34
C LEU A 191 -13.94 21.15 -7.10
N VAL A 192 -13.84 20.56 -5.91
CA VAL A 192 -13.96 21.27 -4.64
C VAL A 192 -12.83 22.30 -4.49
N VAL A 193 -11.59 21.90 -4.79
CA VAL A 193 -10.42 22.78 -4.76
C VAL A 193 -10.52 23.89 -5.81
N ASP A 194 -10.89 23.58 -7.05
CA ASP A 194 -11.07 24.55 -8.14
C ASP A 194 -12.11 25.62 -7.78
N ALA A 195 -13.25 25.20 -7.22
CA ALA A 195 -14.27 26.13 -6.72
C ALA A 195 -13.73 27.04 -5.61
N LEU A 196 -12.91 26.49 -4.70
CA LEU A 196 -12.28 27.23 -3.61
C LEU A 196 -11.25 28.25 -4.13
N LEU A 197 -10.42 27.85 -5.09
CA LEU A 197 -9.47 28.72 -5.79
C LEU A 197 -10.18 29.85 -6.55
N GLY A 198 -11.29 29.55 -7.21
CA GLY A 198 -12.12 30.54 -7.91
C GLY A 198 -12.78 31.57 -6.99
N GLY A 199 -12.87 31.28 -5.69
CA GLY A 199 -13.37 32.19 -4.65
C GLY A 199 -12.30 33.05 -3.99
N MET A 200 -11.02 32.87 -4.33
CA MET A 200 -9.90 33.59 -3.70
C MET A 200 -9.68 34.99 -4.29
N PRO A 201 -9.10 35.92 -3.50
CA PRO A 201 -8.66 37.21 -4.01
C PRO A 201 -7.57 37.04 -5.09
N ASP A 202 -7.63 37.88 -6.13
CA ASP A 202 -6.73 37.84 -7.30
C ASP A 202 -5.23 37.84 -6.92
N GLU A 203 -4.88 38.41 -5.77
CA GLU A 203 -3.51 38.48 -5.26
C GLU A 203 -2.98 37.10 -4.80
N ALA A 204 -3.83 36.29 -4.14
CA ALA A 204 -3.49 34.93 -3.73
C ALA A 204 -3.43 33.99 -4.95
N VAL A 205 -4.39 34.14 -5.87
CA VAL A 205 -4.40 33.38 -7.13
C VAL A 205 -3.18 33.73 -7.99
N SER A 206 -2.82 35.00 -8.13
CA SER A 206 -1.64 35.40 -8.90
C SER A 206 -0.35 34.85 -8.29
N SER A 207 -0.21 34.89 -6.96
CA SER A 207 0.96 34.32 -6.28
C SER A 207 1.09 32.81 -6.50
N PHE A 208 -0.03 32.09 -6.58
CA PHE A 208 -0.04 30.66 -6.85
C PHE A 208 0.27 30.36 -8.33
N VAL A 209 -0.32 31.10 -9.27
CA VAL A 209 -0.08 30.90 -10.72
C VAL A 209 1.37 31.23 -11.11
N GLU A 210 2.03 32.12 -10.37
CA GLU A 210 3.45 32.44 -10.57
C GLU A 210 4.41 31.42 -9.94
N SER A 211 3.90 30.46 -9.16
CA SER A 211 4.70 29.49 -8.44
C SER A 211 4.91 28.19 -9.25
N GLU A 212 5.93 27.42 -8.90
CA GLU A 212 6.26 26.16 -9.61
C GLU A 212 5.17 25.10 -9.38
N GLU A 213 4.44 25.20 -8.26
CA GLU A 213 3.33 24.34 -7.87
C GLU A 213 2.12 24.43 -8.83
N PHE A 214 2.00 25.51 -9.61
CA PHE A 214 0.94 25.66 -10.60
C PHE A 214 1.04 24.66 -11.76
N GLU A 215 2.25 24.18 -12.08
CA GLU A 215 2.44 23.19 -13.15
C GLU A 215 1.75 21.86 -12.81
N THR A 216 1.89 21.40 -11.56
CA THR A 216 1.22 20.21 -11.03
C THR A 216 -0.30 20.37 -11.04
N TYR A 217 -0.80 21.52 -10.56
CA TYR A 217 -2.24 21.84 -10.59
C TYR A 217 -2.81 21.79 -12.02
N ARG A 218 -2.08 22.36 -13.00
CA ARG A 218 -2.51 22.38 -14.40
C ARG A 218 -2.53 20.97 -15.00
N ALA A 219 -1.54 20.13 -14.67
CA ALA A 219 -1.48 18.76 -15.14
C ALA A 219 -2.67 17.94 -14.61
N ILE A 220 -2.96 18.04 -13.32
CA ILE A 220 -4.12 17.41 -12.67
C ILE A 220 -5.43 17.92 -13.25
N GLY A 221 -5.57 19.24 -13.43
CA GLY A 221 -6.76 19.83 -14.04
C GLY A 221 -6.98 19.35 -15.47
N ALA A 222 -5.94 19.04 -16.24
CA ALA A 222 -6.11 18.45 -17.57
C ALA A 222 -6.61 17.00 -17.53
N MET A 223 -6.37 16.27 -16.44
CA MET A 223 -6.84 14.89 -16.25
C MET A 223 -8.29 14.85 -15.75
N TYR A 224 -8.66 15.74 -14.83
CA TYR A 224 -9.95 15.67 -14.12
C TYR A 224 -11.01 16.69 -14.57
N SER A 225 -10.70 17.55 -15.57
CA SER A 225 -11.64 18.55 -16.14
C SER A 225 -12.85 17.95 -16.89
#